data_AF-A0AAI7ZHH3-F1
#
_entry.id   AF-A0AAI7ZHH3-F1
#
_cell.length_a   1.000
_cell.length_b   1.000
_cell.length_c   1.000
_cell.angle_alpha   90.00
_cell.angle_beta   90.00
_cell.angle_gamma   90.00
#
_symmetry.space_group_name_H-M   'P 1'
#
loop_
_entity.id
_entity.type
_entity.pdbx_description
1 polymer ?
#
loop_
_entity_poly.entity_id
_entity_poly.type
_entity_poly.pdbx_seq_one_letter_code
_entity_poly.pdbx_strand_id
1 'polypeptide(L)'
;MLPDRRSTGAFRMKHTGQGAFAALLALTLVSPLSAQAQEVPEQKSGFFRQLGKGLADTGKQMVGIKPNADSKVGSQGTGSIYTPINGVGKLPNLFKGDNHQQAQLGKLDWPRVALTFTEWGASLPCWTAEARIWSSPTASSVETFRTCFDAAVTETDDLGETAELNSAALWKGRDSLSGIRVPPSKPNTGAQRSTGPNPPAQPFVVNVSRPGVADRAVDVALRVAWVSGFIQTADLHPGPSGMLTPFKDSRLWIAGLKPDGNLDK
;
A
#
# COMPACT_ATOMS: atom_id res chain seq x y z
N MET A 1 -52.75 38.86 11.17
CA MET A 1 -53.74 39.34 10.19
C MET A 1 -53.00 40.19 9.16
N LEU A 2 -52.92 39.72 7.91
CA LEU A 2 -52.73 40.54 6.70
C LEU A 2 -54.12 41.02 6.23
N PRO A 3 -54.26 42.09 5.39
CA PRO A 3 -54.15 41.86 3.94
C PRO A 3 -53.70 43.04 3.02
N ASP A 4 -53.22 42.63 1.84
CA ASP A 4 -53.32 43.12 0.44
C ASP A 4 -53.31 44.61 0.03
N ARG A 5 -52.44 44.98 -0.95
CA ARG A 5 -52.79 44.99 -2.41
C ARG A 5 -51.66 45.50 -3.36
N ARG A 6 -51.57 44.77 -4.50
CA ARG A 6 -51.01 44.99 -5.87
C ARG A 6 -50.51 46.38 -6.33
N SER A 7 -49.44 46.37 -7.15
CA SER A 7 -49.31 47.21 -8.36
C SER A 7 -48.48 46.55 -9.47
N THR A 8 -48.85 46.88 -10.70
CA THR A 8 -48.50 46.34 -12.02
C THR A 8 -47.26 46.97 -12.66
N GLY A 9 -46.57 46.26 -13.56
CA GLY A 9 -45.62 46.88 -14.48
C GLY A 9 -44.84 45.89 -15.34
N ALA A 10 -45.45 45.44 -16.44
CA ALA A 10 -44.78 44.69 -17.51
C ALA A 10 -43.95 45.64 -18.39
N PHE A 11 -42.71 45.26 -18.72
CA PHE A 11 -41.96 45.81 -19.83
C PHE A 11 -41.73 44.77 -20.92
N ARG A 12 -41.94 45.24 -22.15
CA ARG A 12 -42.04 44.55 -23.42
C ARG A 12 -40.67 44.58 -24.11
N MET A 13 -40.17 43.44 -24.59
CA MET A 13 -39.23 43.42 -25.71
C MET A 13 -39.80 42.55 -26.83
N LYS A 14 -40.07 43.21 -27.96
CA LYS A 14 -40.19 42.60 -29.29
C LYS A 14 -38.77 42.40 -29.81
N HIS A 15 -38.51 41.30 -30.50
CA HIS A 15 -38.11 41.35 -31.92
C HIS A 15 -37.95 39.94 -32.52
N THR A 16 -38.70 39.72 -33.61
CA THR A 16 -38.36 38.96 -34.84
C THR A 16 -37.91 37.49 -34.70
N GLY A 17 -38.55 36.45 -35.23
CA GLY A 17 -39.49 36.37 -36.35
C GLY A 17 -38.80 35.89 -37.64
N GLN A 18 -38.60 34.57 -37.77
CA GLN A 18 -38.47 33.79 -39.01
C GLN A 18 -38.99 32.37 -38.64
N GLY A 19 -40.11 31.83 -39.12
CA GLY A 19 -40.55 31.64 -40.51
C GLY A 19 -40.01 30.29 -41.02
N ALA A 20 -40.52 29.14 -40.55
CA ALA A 20 -41.63 28.33 -41.09
C ALA A 20 -41.30 27.46 -42.34
N PHE A 21 -41.28 26.14 -42.10
CA PHE A 21 -41.69 24.98 -42.92
C PHE A 21 -41.49 24.94 -44.45
N ALA A 22 -40.79 23.89 -44.91
CA ALA A 22 -41.23 23.04 -46.01
C ALA A 22 -40.57 21.65 -45.92
N ALA A 23 -41.40 20.60 -45.86
CA ALA A 23 -41.01 19.21 -45.94
C ALA A 23 -40.85 18.77 -47.40
N LEU A 24 -39.88 17.90 -47.70
CA LEU A 24 -39.93 16.97 -48.84
C LEU A 24 -39.12 15.70 -48.49
N LEU A 25 -39.83 14.59 -48.35
CA LEU A 25 -39.30 13.23 -48.34
C LEU A 25 -38.76 12.87 -49.72
N ALA A 26 -37.58 12.26 -49.78
CA ALA A 26 -37.18 11.40 -50.89
C ALA A 26 -36.38 10.21 -50.34
N LEU A 27 -36.91 9.00 -50.56
CA LEU A 27 -36.28 7.72 -50.24
C LEU A 27 -35.12 7.44 -51.21
N THR A 28 -33.95 7.10 -50.68
CA THR A 28 -32.93 6.35 -51.41
C THR A 28 -32.33 5.28 -50.52
N LEU A 29 -32.56 4.03 -50.91
CA LEU A 29 -32.01 2.80 -50.34
C LEU A 29 -30.49 2.74 -50.52
N VAL A 30 -29.73 2.59 -49.42
CA VAL A 30 -28.39 2.00 -49.45
C VAL A 30 -28.21 1.13 -48.20
N SER A 31 -27.78 -0.12 -48.45
CA SER A 31 -27.59 -1.26 -47.55
C SER A 31 -26.74 -0.98 -46.30
N PRO A 32 -26.85 -1.80 -45.23
CA PRO A 32 -26.08 -1.61 -44.00
C PRO A 32 -24.62 -2.03 -44.24
N LEU A 33 -23.71 -1.07 -44.32
CA LEU A 33 -22.33 -1.34 -43.93
C LEU A 33 -22.29 -1.32 -42.41
N SER A 34 -22.00 -2.48 -41.84
CA SER A 34 -21.66 -2.69 -40.44
C SER A 34 -20.62 -1.65 -39.99
N ALA A 35 -21.06 -0.60 -39.31
CA ALA A 35 -20.17 0.19 -38.47
C ALA A 35 -19.79 -0.70 -37.29
N GLN A 36 -18.72 -1.48 -37.46
CA GLN A 36 -18.00 -2.03 -36.33
C GLN A 36 -17.44 -0.83 -35.57
N ALA A 37 -18.14 -0.42 -34.51
CA ALA A 37 -17.50 0.29 -33.42
C ALA A 37 -16.45 -0.69 -32.90
N GLN A 38 -15.23 -0.59 -33.41
CA GLN A 38 -14.06 -1.17 -32.79
C GLN A 38 -13.95 -0.47 -31.44
N GLU A 39 -14.46 -1.11 -30.40
CA GLU A 39 -13.98 -0.90 -29.05
C GLU A 39 -12.47 -1.16 -29.11
N VAL A 40 -11.71 -0.09 -29.34
CA VAL A 40 -10.29 -0.08 -28.98
C VAL A 40 -10.32 -0.33 -27.47
N PRO A 41 -9.77 -1.46 -26.99
CA PRO A 41 -9.66 -1.66 -25.56
C PRO A 41 -8.88 -0.47 -25.03
N GLU A 42 -9.45 0.26 -24.08
CA GLU A 42 -8.79 1.36 -23.41
C GLU A 42 -7.43 0.82 -22.94
N GLN A 43 -6.36 1.24 -23.62
CA GLN A 43 -5.05 0.63 -23.48
C GLN A 43 -4.46 1.13 -22.16
N LYS A 44 -4.88 0.50 -21.07
CA LYS A 44 -4.45 0.82 -19.71
C LYS A 44 -2.94 0.80 -19.68
N SER A 45 -2.31 1.95 -19.54
CA SER A 45 -0.85 2.02 -19.42
C SER A 45 -0.47 1.72 -17.98
N GLY A 46 0.27 0.64 -17.75
CA GLY A 46 0.76 0.26 -16.42
C GLY A 46 1.66 1.35 -15.84
N PHE A 47 1.73 1.40 -14.51
CA PHE A 47 2.51 2.38 -13.75
C PHE A 47 3.96 2.47 -14.25
N PHE A 48 4.61 1.32 -14.50
CA PHE A 48 6.00 1.30 -14.95
C PHE A 48 6.18 1.83 -16.38
N ARG A 49 5.18 1.65 -17.26
CA ARG A 49 5.16 2.23 -18.60
C ARG A 49 4.90 3.73 -18.62
N GLN A 50 4.02 4.21 -17.72
CA GLN A 50 3.80 5.65 -17.55
C GLN A 50 5.07 6.34 -17.04
N LEU A 51 5.78 5.72 -16.10
CA LEU A 51 7.08 6.18 -15.66
C LEU A 51 8.13 6.13 -16.79
N GLY A 52 8.19 5.01 -17.53
CA GLY A 52 9.19 4.81 -18.59
C GLY A 52 9.05 5.73 -19.81
N LYS A 53 7.85 6.24 -20.12
CA LYS A 53 7.65 7.22 -21.21
C LYS A 53 8.02 8.65 -20.83
N GLY A 54 8.15 8.97 -19.54
CA GLY A 54 8.48 10.31 -19.05
C GLY A 54 9.82 10.45 -18.33
N LEU A 55 10.46 9.35 -17.93
CA LEU A 55 11.66 9.34 -17.10
C LEU A 55 12.72 8.39 -17.68
N ALA A 56 13.89 8.94 -18.02
CA ALA A 56 15.09 8.16 -18.30
C ALA A 56 15.47 7.26 -17.10
N ASP A 57 16.44 6.36 -17.25
CA ASP A 57 16.83 5.41 -16.19
C ASP A 57 17.14 6.07 -14.84
N THR A 58 17.69 7.29 -14.85
CA THR A 58 17.90 8.12 -13.65
C THR A 58 16.59 8.42 -12.92
N GLY A 59 15.51 8.71 -13.65
CA GLY A 59 14.20 8.99 -13.07
C GLY A 59 13.52 7.73 -12.52
N LYS A 60 13.71 6.55 -13.13
CA LYS A 60 13.25 5.26 -12.57
C LYS A 60 13.92 4.93 -11.23
N GLN A 61 15.21 5.22 -11.10
CA GLN A 61 15.91 5.14 -9.80
C GLN A 61 15.39 6.18 -8.80
N MET A 62 15.04 7.39 -9.25
CA MET A 62 14.45 8.41 -8.36
C MET A 62 13.07 8.02 -7.82
N VAL A 63 12.28 7.24 -8.57
CA VAL A 63 10.98 6.68 -8.14
C VAL A 63 11.10 5.29 -7.52
N GLY A 64 12.24 4.97 -6.93
CA GLY A 64 12.32 3.81 -6.04
C GLY A 64 12.46 2.45 -6.73
N ILE A 65 12.65 2.39 -8.05
CA ILE A 65 12.70 1.15 -8.82
C ILE A 65 14.14 0.89 -9.31
N LYS A 66 14.59 -0.37 -9.27
CA LYS A 66 15.82 -0.80 -9.97
C LYS A 66 15.54 -0.93 -11.47
N PRO A 67 16.23 -0.18 -12.36
CA PRO A 67 16.04 -0.34 -13.79
C PRO A 67 16.53 -1.74 -14.23
N ASN A 68 15.65 -2.50 -14.89
CA ASN A 68 16.02 -3.75 -15.55
C ASN A 68 16.75 -3.40 -16.86
N ALA A 69 18.07 -3.58 -16.90
CA ALA A 69 18.78 -3.67 -18.17
C ALA A 69 18.42 -5.03 -18.83
N ASP A 70 18.21 -5.00 -20.15
CA ASP A 70 17.68 -6.10 -20.96
C ASP A 70 18.07 -7.53 -20.52
N SER A 71 17.05 -8.39 -20.41
CA SER A 71 17.16 -9.87 -20.40
C SER A 71 18.01 -10.53 -19.31
N LYS A 72 17.52 -10.52 -18.07
CA LYS A 72 17.49 -11.68 -17.15
C LYS A 72 16.87 -11.22 -15.81
N VAL A 73 15.90 -11.98 -15.31
CA VAL A 73 15.34 -11.82 -13.96
C VAL A 73 16.46 -12.08 -12.94
N GLY A 74 17.21 -11.04 -12.61
CA GLY A 74 18.25 -11.06 -11.60
C GLY A 74 17.75 -10.36 -10.34
N SER A 75 16.87 -11.03 -9.58
CA SER A 75 16.61 -10.67 -8.19
C SER A 75 17.95 -10.61 -7.47
N GLN A 76 18.35 -9.44 -6.98
CA GLN A 76 19.61 -9.30 -6.22
C GLN A 76 19.48 -9.76 -4.77
N GLY A 77 18.28 -10.11 -4.32
CA GLY A 77 18.05 -10.72 -3.01
C GLY A 77 18.22 -12.24 -3.05
N THR A 78 19.01 -12.78 -2.12
CA THR A 78 19.32 -14.22 -2.07
C THR A 78 18.29 -15.04 -1.28
N GLY A 79 17.42 -14.39 -0.51
CA GLY A 79 16.41 -15.03 0.33
C GLY A 79 14.95 -14.77 -0.07
N SER A 80 14.02 -15.51 0.55
CA SER A 80 12.57 -15.31 0.39
C SER A 80 12.04 -14.27 1.38
N ILE A 81 11.10 -13.42 0.93
CA ILE A 81 10.37 -12.48 1.80
C ILE A 81 9.50 -13.26 2.80
N TYR A 82 8.97 -14.42 2.41
CA TYR A 82 8.09 -15.23 3.23
C TYR A 82 8.19 -16.71 2.86
N THR A 83 8.56 -17.54 3.83
CA THR A 83 8.53 -19.00 3.71
C THR A 83 7.76 -19.56 4.90
N PRO A 84 6.55 -20.11 4.71
CA PRO A 84 5.76 -20.65 5.81
C PRO A 84 6.50 -21.83 6.45
N ILE A 85 6.48 -21.88 7.79
CA ILE A 85 7.00 -23.02 8.56
C ILE A 85 5.83 -23.78 9.19
N ASN A 86 4.92 -23.08 9.86
CA ASN A 86 3.69 -23.63 10.43
C ASN A 86 2.56 -22.62 10.33
N GLY A 87 1.32 -23.12 10.25
CA GLY A 87 0.12 -22.31 10.07
C GLY A 87 -0.42 -22.36 8.64
N VAL A 88 -1.49 -21.61 8.39
CA VAL A 88 -2.23 -21.67 7.13
C VAL A 88 -1.81 -20.62 6.10
N GLY A 89 -0.83 -19.76 6.43
CA GLY A 89 -0.36 -18.71 5.53
C GLY A 89 -1.36 -17.57 5.37
N LYS A 90 -1.91 -17.06 6.48
CA LYS A 90 -2.87 -15.95 6.51
C LYS A 90 -2.21 -14.58 6.37
N LEU A 91 -0.93 -14.44 6.74
CA LEU A 91 -0.24 -13.16 6.74
C LEU A 91 -0.06 -12.58 5.33
N PRO A 92 0.33 -13.34 4.30
CA PRO A 92 0.46 -12.80 2.96
C PRO A 92 -0.86 -12.18 2.46
N ASN A 93 -0.77 -10.93 1.98
CA ASN A 93 -1.90 -10.11 1.51
C ASN A 93 -3.01 -9.84 2.55
N LEU A 94 -2.76 -10.05 3.84
CA LEU A 94 -3.75 -9.87 4.92
C LEU A 94 -4.47 -8.51 4.86
N PHE A 95 -3.75 -7.43 4.55
CA PHE A 95 -4.28 -6.07 4.51
C PHE A 95 -4.68 -5.61 3.11
N LYS A 96 -4.44 -6.42 2.06
CA LYS A 96 -4.62 -5.99 0.66
C LYS A 96 -6.07 -5.70 0.29
N GLY A 97 -7.03 -6.34 0.97
CA GLY A 97 -8.45 -6.12 0.77
C GLY A 97 -9.01 -4.88 1.49
N ASP A 98 -8.22 -4.22 2.33
CA ASP A 98 -8.66 -3.07 3.10
C ASP A 98 -8.72 -1.79 2.25
N ASN A 99 -9.48 -0.80 2.71
CA ASN A 99 -9.33 0.55 2.23
C ASN A 99 -8.01 1.15 2.77
N HIS A 100 -6.96 1.08 1.96
CA HIS A 100 -5.61 1.51 2.34
C HIS A 100 -5.55 2.97 2.84
N GLN A 101 -6.32 3.88 2.24
CA GLN A 101 -6.40 5.27 2.69
C GLN A 101 -6.98 5.38 4.11
N GLN A 102 -8.03 4.62 4.44
CA GLN A 102 -8.56 4.58 5.81
C GLN A 102 -7.58 3.92 6.78
N ALA A 103 -6.84 2.90 6.32
CA ALA A 103 -5.80 2.24 7.08
C ALA A 103 -4.68 3.22 7.47
N GLN A 104 -4.12 3.94 6.50
CA GLN A 104 -3.10 4.98 6.69
C GLN A 104 -3.53 6.08 7.66
N LEU A 105 -4.82 6.40 7.72
CA LEU A 105 -5.38 7.37 8.67
C LEU A 105 -5.58 6.80 10.09
N GLY A 106 -5.23 5.53 10.31
CA GLY A 106 -5.42 4.83 11.59
C GLY A 106 -6.89 4.57 11.92
N LYS A 107 -7.78 4.53 10.91
CA LYS A 107 -9.23 4.39 11.13
C LYS A 107 -9.68 2.93 11.19
N LEU A 108 -8.93 2.02 10.56
CA LEU A 108 -9.21 0.59 10.64
C LEU A 108 -8.66 0.01 11.93
N ASP A 109 -9.44 -0.87 12.57
CA ASP A 109 -9.03 -1.51 13.83
C ASP A 109 -8.51 -2.93 13.64
N TRP A 110 -9.01 -3.68 12.66
CA TRP A 110 -8.69 -5.09 12.43
C TRP A 110 -8.42 -5.34 10.94
N PRO A 111 -7.73 -6.43 10.57
CA PRO A 111 -6.98 -7.34 11.45
C PRO A 111 -5.76 -6.65 12.09
N ARG A 112 -5.14 -7.28 13.09
CA ARG A 112 -3.91 -6.80 13.76
C ARG A 112 -2.87 -7.91 13.83
N VAL A 113 -1.59 -7.57 13.81
CA VAL A 113 -0.48 -8.52 13.74
C VAL A 113 0.63 -8.13 14.71
N ALA A 114 0.92 -9.03 15.65
CA ALA A 114 2.03 -8.94 16.58
C ALA A 114 3.18 -9.86 16.10
N LEU A 115 4.35 -9.31 15.80
CA LEU A 115 5.52 -10.07 15.35
C LEU A 115 6.47 -10.37 16.51
N THR A 116 6.72 -11.64 16.78
CA THR A 116 7.78 -12.07 17.71
C THR A 116 8.87 -12.78 16.93
N PHE A 117 10.10 -12.29 16.99
CA PHE A 117 11.24 -12.96 16.36
C PHE A 117 11.74 -14.09 17.27
N THR A 118 11.57 -15.33 16.83
CA THR A 118 11.86 -16.55 17.62
C THR A 118 13.27 -17.09 17.37
N GLU A 119 13.82 -16.87 16.18
CA GLU A 119 15.22 -17.11 15.84
C GLU A 119 15.75 -15.88 15.11
N TRP A 120 16.80 -15.27 15.65
CA TRP A 120 17.26 -13.97 15.21
C TRP A 120 18.75 -13.78 15.48
N GLY A 121 19.33 -12.79 14.81
CA GLY A 121 20.72 -12.41 14.93
C GLY A 121 21.07 -11.38 13.86
N ALA A 122 21.82 -10.33 14.21
CA ALA A 122 22.30 -9.33 13.27
C ALA A 122 23.13 -9.93 12.13
N SER A 123 23.84 -11.04 12.40
CA SER A 123 24.63 -11.76 11.40
C SER A 123 23.81 -12.70 10.51
N LEU A 124 22.58 -13.06 10.93
CA LEU A 124 21.75 -14.00 10.19
C LEU A 124 21.11 -13.31 8.95
N PRO A 125 21.13 -13.98 7.78
CA PRO A 125 20.45 -13.48 6.59
C PRO A 125 18.92 -13.52 6.72
N CYS A 126 18.41 -14.46 7.51
CA CYS A 126 16.98 -14.67 7.67
C CYS A 126 16.64 -14.95 9.13
N TRP A 127 15.49 -14.44 9.55
CA TRP A 127 14.95 -14.63 10.88
C TRP A 127 13.69 -15.49 10.81
N THR A 128 13.43 -16.21 11.89
CA THR A 128 12.17 -16.92 12.09
C THR A 128 11.26 -16.03 12.94
N ALA A 129 10.05 -15.78 12.44
CA ALA A 129 9.06 -14.94 13.08
C ALA A 129 7.79 -15.75 13.39
N GLU A 130 7.21 -15.51 14.56
CA GLU A 130 5.85 -15.87 14.91
C GLU A 130 4.96 -14.63 14.73
N ALA A 131 3.95 -14.73 13.87
CA ALA A 131 2.89 -13.73 13.76
C ALA A 131 1.66 -14.20 14.54
N ARG A 132 1.29 -13.43 15.57
CA ARG A 132 -0.06 -13.53 16.17
C ARG A 132 -0.99 -12.56 15.45
N ILE A 133 -1.93 -13.12 14.70
CA ILE A 133 -2.91 -12.40 13.90
C ILE A 133 -4.22 -12.34 14.69
N TRP A 134 -4.59 -11.16 15.13
CA TRP A 134 -5.85 -10.88 15.80
C TRP A 134 -6.91 -10.45 14.78
N SER A 135 -8.06 -11.13 14.78
CA SER A 135 -9.22 -10.76 13.98
C SER A 135 -10.27 -9.97 14.78
N SER A 136 -10.15 -9.98 16.11
CA SER A 136 -10.98 -9.22 17.05
C SER A 136 -10.21 -9.01 18.36
N PRO A 137 -10.76 -8.30 19.36
CA PRO A 137 -10.12 -8.15 20.67
C PRO A 137 -9.82 -9.47 21.39
N THR A 138 -10.51 -10.57 21.04
CA THR A 138 -10.44 -11.85 21.75
C THR A 138 -10.11 -13.04 20.85
N ALA A 139 -10.21 -12.90 19.52
CA ALA A 139 -9.91 -13.96 18.58
C ALA A 139 -8.55 -13.72 17.91
N SER A 140 -7.67 -14.71 17.98
CA SER A 140 -6.40 -14.71 17.26
C SER A 140 -6.02 -16.09 16.73
N SER A 141 -5.15 -16.08 15.73
CA SER A 141 -4.42 -17.26 15.27
C SER A 141 -2.92 -16.97 15.24
N VAL A 142 -2.10 -18.01 15.28
CA VAL A 142 -0.65 -17.91 15.22
C VAL A 142 -0.15 -18.66 14.00
N GLU A 143 0.84 -18.09 13.33
CA GLU A 143 1.63 -18.80 12.32
C GLU A 143 3.11 -18.42 12.43
N THR A 144 3.97 -19.33 11.98
CA THR A 144 5.42 -19.14 12.00
C THR A 144 5.96 -19.24 10.59
N PHE A 145 6.90 -18.35 10.26
CA PHE A 145 7.49 -18.28 8.94
C PHE A 145 8.93 -17.77 9.03
N ARG A 146 9.68 -18.02 7.98
CA ARG A 146 11.03 -17.47 7.78
C ARG A 146 10.97 -16.31 6.82
N THR A 147 11.75 -15.28 7.08
CA THR A 147 11.85 -14.09 6.23
C THR A 147 13.29 -13.59 6.24
N CYS A 148 13.79 -13.19 5.08
CA CYS A 148 15.18 -12.75 4.90
C CYS A 148 15.27 -11.23 4.76
N PHE A 149 16.25 -10.62 5.44
CA PHE A 149 16.39 -9.17 5.42
C PHE A 149 16.83 -8.66 4.05
N ASP A 150 17.49 -9.47 3.23
CA ASP A 150 17.99 -9.10 1.91
C ASP A 150 17.07 -9.58 0.78
N ALA A 151 15.92 -10.20 1.11
CA ALA A 151 14.96 -10.63 0.12
C ALA A 151 14.50 -9.45 -0.74
N ALA A 152 14.53 -9.63 -2.05
CA ALA A 152 14.16 -8.63 -3.04
C ALA A 152 12.69 -8.28 -2.87
N VAL A 153 12.39 -7.01 -2.61
CA VAL A 153 11.02 -6.50 -2.50
C VAL A 153 10.57 -6.07 -3.89
N THR A 154 9.54 -6.72 -4.42
CA THR A 154 9.07 -6.49 -5.78
C THR A 154 7.63 -6.01 -5.79
N GLU A 155 7.32 -5.16 -6.75
CA GLU A 155 5.97 -4.74 -7.11
C GLU A 155 5.66 -5.23 -8.51
N THR A 156 4.42 -5.70 -8.70
CA THR A 156 3.87 -6.02 -10.01
C THR A 156 2.77 -5.02 -10.31
N ASP A 157 2.89 -4.30 -11.42
CA ASP A 157 1.85 -3.37 -11.85
C ASP A 157 0.65 -4.10 -12.47
N ASP A 158 -0.37 -3.33 -12.81
CA ASP A 158 -1.62 -3.80 -13.39
C ASP A 158 -1.52 -4.28 -14.84
N LEU A 159 -0.33 -4.16 -15.47
CA LEU A 159 0.02 -4.84 -16.72
C LEU A 159 0.83 -6.12 -16.51
N GLY A 160 1.14 -6.48 -15.27
CA GLY A 160 1.95 -7.65 -14.95
C GLY A 160 3.46 -7.40 -15.08
N GLU A 161 3.89 -6.15 -15.28
CA GLU A 161 5.32 -5.82 -15.24
C GLU A 161 5.79 -5.83 -13.78
N THR A 162 6.89 -6.52 -13.49
CA THR A 162 7.45 -6.63 -12.14
C THR A 162 8.75 -5.85 -12.03
N ALA A 163 8.89 -5.05 -10.98
CA ALA A 163 10.09 -4.31 -10.69
C ALA A 163 10.52 -4.45 -9.22
N GLU A 164 11.83 -4.49 -8.98
CA GLU A 164 12.40 -4.53 -7.63
C GLU A 164 12.55 -3.11 -7.07
N LEU A 165 12.20 -2.94 -5.79
CA LEU A 165 12.47 -1.71 -5.07
C LEU A 165 13.97 -1.49 -4.90
N ASN A 166 14.41 -0.25 -5.06
CA ASN A 166 15.79 0.14 -4.81
C ASN A 166 16.04 0.50 -3.34
N SER A 167 17.29 0.82 -3.01
CA SER A 167 17.69 1.16 -1.64
C SER A 167 16.99 2.41 -1.08
N ALA A 168 16.65 3.39 -1.92
CA ALA A 168 15.95 4.60 -1.50
C ALA A 168 14.50 4.28 -1.09
N ALA A 169 13.79 3.46 -1.88
CA ALA A 169 12.45 3.00 -1.54
C ALA A 169 12.43 2.14 -0.27
N LEU A 170 13.41 1.23 -0.12
CA LEU A 170 13.55 0.43 1.10
C LEU A 170 13.84 1.30 2.33
N TRP A 171 14.70 2.32 2.18
CA TRP A 171 14.97 3.28 3.24
C TRP A 171 13.71 4.08 3.62
N LYS A 172 12.93 4.53 2.63
CA LYS A 172 11.64 5.20 2.88
C LYS A 172 10.63 4.30 3.58
N GLY A 173 10.52 3.03 3.19
CA GLY A 173 9.64 2.08 3.86
C GLY A 173 10.03 1.88 5.33
N ARG A 174 11.34 1.77 5.59
CA ARG A 174 11.90 1.69 6.94
C ARG A 174 11.63 2.94 7.78
N ASP A 175 11.80 4.13 7.20
CA ASP A 175 11.49 5.42 7.83
C ASP A 175 9.99 5.52 8.18
N SER A 176 9.12 5.16 7.24
CA SER A 176 7.67 5.08 7.44
C SER A 176 7.31 4.18 8.62
N LEU A 177 7.84 2.95 8.68
CA LEU A 177 7.59 2.03 9.80
C LEU A 177 8.07 2.60 11.14
N SER A 178 9.29 3.13 11.17
CA SER A 178 9.91 3.68 12.38
C SER A 178 9.20 4.95 12.86
N GLY A 179 8.56 5.68 11.96
CA GLY A 179 7.79 6.89 12.21
C GLY A 179 6.39 6.66 12.79
N ILE A 180 5.84 5.44 12.69
CA ILE A 180 4.48 5.16 13.18
C ILE A 180 4.38 5.43 14.69
N ARG A 181 3.35 6.19 15.07
CA ARG A 181 2.94 6.42 16.46
C ARG A 181 1.47 6.07 16.59
N VAL A 182 1.12 5.31 17.62
CA VAL A 182 -0.29 5.01 17.89
C VAL A 182 -1.00 6.32 18.25
N PRO A 183 -2.10 6.70 17.58
CA PRO A 183 -2.84 7.91 17.90
C PRO A 183 -3.30 7.91 19.37
N PRO A 184 -3.34 9.06 20.07
CA PRO A 184 -3.80 9.13 21.46
C PRO A 184 -5.23 8.60 21.68
N SER A 185 -6.06 8.62 20.64
CA SER A 185 -7.44 8.09 20.66
C SER A 185 -7.52 6.56 20.51
N LYS A 186 -6.39 5.85 20.32
CA LYS A 186 -6.35 4.40 20.11
C LYS A 186 -5.68 3.69 21.31
N PRO A 187 -6.21 2.53 21.75
CA PRO A 187 -5.60 1.75 22.82
C PRO A 187 -4.16 1.31 22.47
N ASN A 188 -3.24 1.45 23.42
CA ASN A 188 -1.87 0.98 23.29
C ASN A 188 -1.28 0.58 24.65
N THR A 189 -0.17 -0.15 24.63
CA THR A 189 0.54 -0.63 25.83
C THR A 189 1.69 0.28 26.27
N GLY A 190 1.75 1.52 25.77
CA GLY A 190 2.83 2.46 26.07
C GLY A 190 4.19 1.95 25.58
N ALA A 191 5.19 1.97 26.45
CA ALA A 191 6.53 1.48 26.14
C ALA A 191 6.60 -0.06 26.09
N GLN A 192 5.70 -0.76 26.79
CA GLN A 192 5.73 -2.21 26.91
C GLN A 192 5.34 -2.86 25.59
N ARG A 193 6.19 -3.78 25.10
CA ARG A 193 5.85 -4.60 23.94
C ARG A 193 4.81 -5.63 24.34
N SER A 194 3.96 -6.04 23.40
CA SER A 194 2.84 -6.92 23.68
C SER A 194 2.60 -7.86 22.51
N THR A 195 2.24 -9.11 22.81
CA THR A 195 1.65 -10.02 21.81
C THR A 195 0.12 -9.98 21.83
N GLY A 196 -0.46 -9.21 22.75
CA GLY A 196 -1.89 -8.99 22.90
C GLY A 196 -2.49 -8.18 21.75
N PRO A 197 -3.80 -7.88 21.78
CA PRO A 197 -4.49 -7.23 20.67
C PRO A 197 -4.08 -5.76 20.43
N ASN A 198 -3.40 -5.11 21.39
CA ASN A 198 -3.05 -3.70 21.32
C ASN A 198 -1.54 -3.52 21.13
N PRO A 199 -1.11 -2.67 20.18
CA PRO A 199 0.29 -2.40 19.93
C PRO A 199 0.90 -1.54 21.06
N PRO A 200 2.23 -1.50 21.14
CA PRO A 200 2.94 -0.45 21.89
C PRO A 200 2.81 0.91 21.19
N ALA A 201 3.06 2.00 21.91
CA ALA A 201 2.95 3.37 21.40
C ALA A 201 3.85 3.67 20.18
N GLN A 202 4.97 2.95 20.06
CA GLN A 202 5.90 3.01 18.93
C GLN A 202 6.07 1.61 18.31
N PRO A 203 5.22 1.17 17.37
CA PRO A 203 5.13 -0.21 16.89
C PRO A 203 6.45 -0.89 16.46
N PHE A 204 7.34 -0.15 15.80
CA PHE A 204 8.57 -0.70 15.21
C PHE A 204 9.86 -0.25 15.90
N VAL A 205 9.78 0.65 16.89
CA VAL A 205 10.96 1.06 17.67
C VAL A 205 11.22 0.01 18.74
N VAL A 206 12.35 -0.69 18.61
CA VAL A 206 12.79 -1.73 19.53
C VAL A 206 14.08 -1.30 20.22
N ASN A 207 14.07 -1.27 21.55
CA ASN A 207 15.25 -0.97 22.35
C ASN A 207 15.97 -2.28 22.72
N VAL A 208 17.05 -2.58 22.02
CA VAL A 208 17.94 -3.70 22.32
C VAL A 208 19.36 -3.18 22.51
N SER A 209 20.09 -3.74 23.48
CA SER A 209 21.46 -3.34 23.79
C SER A 209 22.48 -3.82 22.75
N ARG A 210 22.10 -4.73 21.85
CA ARG A 210 22.97 -5.35 20.86
C ARG A 210 23.05 -4.49 19.58
N PRO A 211 24.26 -4.11 19.13
CA PRO A 211 24.44 -3.35 17.89
C PRO A 211 23.78 -4.03 16.69
N GLY A 212 23.12 -3.25 15.82
CA GLY A 212 22.54 -3.71 14.56
C GLY A 212 21.28 -4.59 14.67
N VAL A 213 20.95 -5.13 15.85
CA VAL A 213 19.77 -5.98 16.03
C VAL A 213 18.46 -5.19 15.86
N ALA A 214 18.40 -3.98 16.42
CA ALA A 214 17.24 -3.10 16.25
C ALA A 214 17.03 -2.78 14.77
N ASP A 215 18.10 -2.43 14.07
CA ASP A 215 18.06 -2.10 12.64
C ASP A 215 17.62 -3.29 11.80
N ARG A 216 18.18 -4.47 12.08
CA ARG A 216 17.81 -5.71 11.41
C ARG A 216 16.35 -6.09 11.66
N ALA A 217 15.85 -5.88 12.87
CA ALA A 217 14.46 -6.16 13.22
C ALA A 217 13.48 -5.32 12.37
N VAL A 218 13.79 -4.04 12.15
CA VAL A 218 12.97 -3.19 11.28
C VAL A 218 13.10 -3.59 9.81
N ASP A 219 14.30 -3.94 9.33
CA ASP A 219 14.49 -4.42 7.97
C ASP A 219 13.70 -5.70 7.70
N VAL A 220 13.70 -6.65 8.63
CA VAL A 220 12.89 -7.86 8.55
C VAL A 220 11.40 -7.52 8.62
N ALA A 221 10.99 -6.65 9.55
CA ALA A 221 9.60 -6.21 9.66
C ALA A 221 9.10 -5.50 8.39
N LEU A 222 9.96 -4.80 7.65
CA LEU A 222 9.63 -4.21 6.34
C LEU A 222 9.23 -5.27 5.31
N ARG A 223 9.93 -6.41 5.27
CA ARG A 223 9.59 -7.53 4.37
C ARG A 223 8.24 -8.13 4.74
N VAL A 224 7.98 -8.24 6.06
CA VAL A 224 6.68 -8.69 6.57
C VAL A 224 5.56 -7.70 6.27
N ALA A 225 5.82 -6.39 6.43
CA ALA A 225 4.87 -5.33 6.07
C ALA A 225 4.53 -5.36 4.58
N TRP A 226 5.53 -5.59 3.73
CA TRP A 226 5.32 -5.72 2.29
C TRP A 226 4.48 -6.95 1.93
N VAL A 227 4.88 -8.15 2.37
CA VAL A 227 4.18 -9.38 2.01
C VAL A 227 2.74 -9.40 2.52
N SER A 228 2.48 -8.78 3.66
CA SER A 228 1.12 -8.66 4.21
C SER A 228 0.25 -7.60 3.51
N GLY A 229 0.83 -6.77 2.65
CA GLY A 229 0.15 -5.64 2.02
C GLY A 229 -0.09 -4.47 2.98
N PHE A 230 0.58 -4.45 4.14
CA PHE A 230 0.51 -3.37 5.12
C PHE A 230 1.12 -2.07 4.55
N ILE A 231 2.22 -2.20 3.83
CA ILE A 231 2.82 -1.12 3.03
C ILE A 231 2.68 -1.47 1.55
N GLN A 232 2.45 -0.44 0.74
CA GLN A 232 2.34 -0.47 -0.72
C GLN A 232 3.28 0.58 -1.33
N THR A 233 3.56 0.50 -2.63
CA THR A 233 4.44 1.47 -3.31
C THR A 233 3.96 2.92 -3.19
N ALA A 234 2.65 3.13 -3.13
CA ALA A 234 2.07 4.46 -2.92
C ALA A 234 2.49 5.09 -1.57
N ASP A 235 2.94 4.29 -0.60
CA ASP A 235 3.43 4.75 0.70
C ASP A 235 4.92 5.14 0.67
N LEU A 236 5.64 4.69 -0.37
CA LEU A 236 7.08 4.90 -0.51
C LEU A 236 7.40 6.17 -1.32
N HIS A 237 6.40 6.74 -1.98
CA HIS A 237 6.52 7.90 -2.85
C HIS A 237 5.58 9.02 -2.41
N PRO A 238 5.99 10.30 -2.56
CA PRO A 238 5.07 11.40 -2.40
C PRO A 238 3.91 11.23 -3.40
N GLY A 239 2.68 11.41 -2.94
CA GLY A 239 1.53 11.44 -3.84
C GLY A 239 1.62 12.61 -4.84
N PRO A 240 0.65 12.76 -5.77
CA PRO A 240 0.65 13.84 -6.77
C PRO A 240 0.78 15.25 -6.17
N SER A 241 0.38 15.41 -4.91
CA SER A 241 0.49 16.65 -4.11
C SER A 241 1.88 16.88 -3.50
N GLY A 242 2.86 16.00 -3.73
CA GLY A 242 4.21 16.08 -3.15
C GLY A 242 4.27 15.86 -1.64
N MET A 243 3.13 15.61 -0.99
CA MET A 243 3.04 15.40 0.45
C MET A 243 2.97 13.91 0.77
N LEU A 244 3.87 13.44 1.63
CA LEU A 244 3.72 12.17 2.33
C LEU A 244 2.70 12.39 3.46
N THR A 245 1.50 11.85 3.30
CA THR A 245 0.56 11.75 4.42
C THR A 245 1.20 10.89 5.51
N PRO A 246 1.21 11.31 6.79
CA PRO A 246 1.77 10.50 7.85
C PRO A 246 1.08 9.13 7.88
N PHE A 247 1.86 8.06 7.76
CA PHE A 247 1.37 6.69 7.83
C PHE A 247 1.07 6.37 9.31
N LYS A 248 -0.21 6.29 9.67
CA LYS A 248 -0.68 6.08 11.05
C LYS A 248 -1.31 4.71 11.29
N ASP A 249 -1.24 3.80 10.31
CA ASP A 249 -1.70 2.44 10.54
C ASP A 249 -0.81 1.81 11.62
N SER A 250 -1.42 1.39 12.73
CA SER A 250 -0.73 0.77 13.86
C SER A 250 -1.11 -0.69 14.05
N ARG A 251 -1.69 -1.32 13.02
CA ARG A 251 -2.18 -2.70 13.09
C ARG A 251 -1.08 -3.75 12.97
N LEU A 252 0.14 -3.39 12.61
CA LEU A 252 1.32 -4.28 12.61
C LEU A 252 2.40 -3.73 13.55
N TRP A 253 3.03 -4.58 14.37
CA TRP A 253 4.11 -4.16 15.27
C TRP A 253 5.08 -5.28 15.63
N ILE A 254 6.24 -4.91 16.16
CA ILE A 254 7.20 -5.84 16.75
C ILE A 254 6.84 -6.04 18.23
N ALA A 255 6.36 -7.24 18.55
CA ALA A 255 5.98 -7.68 19.89
C ALA A 255 7.18 -8.11 20.74
N GLY A 256 8.31 -8.48 20.13
CA GLY A 256 9.54 -8.75 20.85
C GLY A 256 10.52 -9.66 20.11
N LEU A 257 11.64 -9.90 20.77
CA LEU A 257 12.66 -10.87 20.39
C LEU A 257 12.73 -11.91 21.50
N LYS A 258 12.63 -13.21 21.16
CA LYS A 258 12.76 -14.28 22.17
C LYS A 258 14.18 -14.28 22.76
N PRO A 259 14.38 -14.23 24.08
CA PRO A 259 15.72 -14.15 24.69
C PRO A 259 16.65 -15.32 24.34
N ASP A 260 16.08 -16.51 24.20
CA ASP A 260 16.74 -17.76 23.80
C ASP A 260 16.96 -17.89 22.29
N GLY A 261 16.32 -17.04 21.48
CA GLY A 261 16.34 -17.08 20.03
C GLY A 261 17.55 -16.44 19.36
N ASN A 262 18.47 -15.82 20.10
CA ASN A 262 19.66 -15.21 19.51
C ASN A 262 20.70 -16.26 19.10
N LEU A 263 21.01 -16.32 17.80
CA LEU A 263 22.01 -17.24 17.24
C LEU A 263 23.36 -16.58 16.92
N ASP A 264 23.54 -15.29 17.21
CA ASP A 264 24.86 -14.61 17.13
C ASP A 264 25.77 -14.89 18.35
N LYS A 265 25.45 -15.90 19.16
CA LYS A 265 26.15 -16.16 20.43
C LYS A 265 27.51 -16.81 20.23
#